data_AF-K2B8Y4-F1
#
_entry.id   AF-K2B8Y4-F1
#
_cell.length_a   1.000
_cell.length_b   1.000
_cell.length_c   1.000
_cell.angle_alpha   90.00
_cell.angle_beta   90.00
_cell.angle_gamma   90.00
#
_symmetry.space_group_name_H-M   'P 1'
#
loop_
_entity.id
_entity.type
_entity.pdbx_description
1 polymer ?
#
loop_
_entity_poly.entity_id
_entity_poly.type
_entity_poly.pdbx_seq_one_letter_code
_entity_poly.pdbx_strand_id
1 'polypeptide(L)' 'MELATFRQNVAKFAAQHVAPIADEIDQTNRFPRELWPLFGKAGLLGITADKVYGGSQLGFLAQAI' A
#
# COMPACT_ATOMS: atom_id res chain seq x y z
N MET A 1 1.43 -11.75 -10.69
CA MET A 1 2.28 -11.68 -9.48
C MET A 1 1.77 -12.72 -8.51
N GLU A 2 2.65 -13.56 -7.99
CA GLU A 2 2.28 -14.53 -6.97
C GLU A 2 2.01 -13.80 -5.64
N LEU A 3 1.02 -14.27 -4.87
CA LEU A 3 0.56 -13.62 -3.65
C LEU A 3 1.67 -13.45 -2.61
N ALA A 4 2.57 -14.43 -2.51
CA ALA A 4 3.74 -14.36 -1.62
C ALA A 4 4.67 -13.19 -2.00
N THR A 5 4.93 -13.00 -3.30
CA THR A 5 5.73 -11.88 -3.80
C THR A 5 5.05 -10.54 -3.54
N PHE A 6 3.72 -10.45 -3.71
CA PHE A 6 2.96 -9.25 -3.37
C PHE A 6 3.15 -8.86 -1.91
N ARG A 7 2.92 -9.80 -0.99
CA ARG A 7 3.09 -9.59 0.45
C ARG A 7 4.52 -9.14 0.81
N GLN A 8 5.53 -9.75 0.20
CA GLN A 8 6.93 -9.36 0.40
C GLN A 8 7.20 -7.93 -0.08
N ASN A 9 6.63 -7.52 -1.22
CA ASN A 9 6.78 -6.17 -1.74
C ASN A 9 6.09 -5.13 -0.85
N VAL A 10 4.89 -5.43 -0.35
CA VAL A 10 4.16 -4.58 0.61
C VAL A 10 4.95 -4.44 1.92
N ALA A 11 5.50 -5.54 2.44
CA ALA A 11 6.32 -5.50 3.66
C ALA A 11 7.56 -4.61 3.49
N LYS A 12 8.26 -4.71 2.35
CA LYS A 12 9.40 -3.83 2.03
C LYS A 12 8.98 -2.38 1.91
N PHE A 13 7.88 -2.09 1.20
CA PHE A 13 7.33 -0.75 1.08
C PHE A 13 7.03 -0.14 2.46
N ALA A 14 6.36 -0.90 3.32
CA ALA A 14 6.01 -0.45 4.67
C ALA A 14 7.26 -0.15 5.50
N ALA A 15 8.27 -1.03 5.47
CA ALA A 15 9.54 -0.82 6.17
C ALA A 15 10.29 0.43 5.67
N GLN A 16 10.24 0.72 4.37
CA GLN A 16 10.98 1.83 3.77
C GLN A 16 10.27 3.18 3.90
N HIS A 17 8.93 3.21 3.82
CA HIS A 17 8.18 4.46 3.68
C HIS A 17 7.25 4.74 4.85
N VAL A 18 6.65 3.71 5.47
CA VAL A 18 5.64 3.88 6.52
C VAL A 18 6.30 3.87 7.90
N ALA A 19 7.11 2.85 8.19
CA ALA A 19 7.75 2.66 9.49
C ALA A 19 8.56 3.88 9.99
N PRO A 20 9.31 4.61 9.14
CA PRO A 20 10.12 5.76 9.60
C PRO A 20 9.30 6.94 10.13
N ILE A 21 8.01 7.05 9.78
CA ILE A 21 7.15 8.17 10.17
C ILE A 21 5.96 7.75 11.04
N ALA A 22 5.85 6.46 11.37
CA ALA A 22 4.69 5.91 12.08
C ALA A 22 4.51 6.52 13.47
N ASP A 23 5.58 6.62 14.27
CA ASP A 23 5.53 7.17 15.64
C ASP A 23 5.15 8.66 15.64
N GLU A 24 5.64 9.43 14.68
CA GLU A 24 5.35 10.85 14.55
C GLU A 24 3.90 11.09 14.11
N ILE A 25 3.38 10.27 13.18
CA ILE A 25 1.97 10.30 12.79
C ILE A 25 1.06 10.00 13.98
N ASP A 26 1.40 8.98 14.77
CA ASP A 26 0.61 8.57 15.95
C ASP A 26 0.55 9.70 16.99
N GLN A 27 1.69 10.30 17.32
CA GLN A 27 1.79 11.39 18.29
C GLN A 27 1.08 12.67 17.85
N THR A 28 1.17 13.02 16.56
CA THR A 28 0.66 14.30 16.05
C THR A 28 -0.77 14.20 15.50
N ASN A 29 -1.28 12.97 15.32
CA ASN A 29 -2.53 12.69 14.62
C ASN A 29 -2.59 13.34 13.22
N ARG A 30 -1.44 13.53 12.56
CA ARG A 30 -1.39 14.11 11.22
C ARG A 30 -1.71 13.07 10.16
N PHE A 31 -2.34 13.49 9.08
CA PHE A 31 -2.54 12.62 7.92
C PHE A 31 -1.30 12.64 6.99
N PRO A 32 -0.67 11.48 6.69
CA PRO A 32 0.55 11.42 5.89
C PRO A 32 0.28 11.49 4.38
N ARG A 33 -0.05 12.70 3.89
CA ARG A 33 -0.35 12.94 2.46
C ARG A 33 0.78 12.52 1.53
N GLU A 34 2.02 12.57 2.00
CA GLU A 34 3.21 12.17 1.25
C GLU A 34 3.23 10.69 0.87
N LEU A 35 2.54 9.83 1.63
CA LEU A 35 2.45 8.39 1.32
C LEU A 35 1.46 8.09 0.21
N TRP A 36 0.43 8.92 0.01
CA TRP A 36 -0.66 8.64 -0.92
C TRP A 36 -0.21 8.44 -2.38
N PRO A 37 0.65 9.32 -2.94
CA PRO A 37 1.22 9.11 -4.27
C PRO A 37 2.09 7.86 -4.35
N LEU A 38 2.77 7.49 -3.27
CA LEU A 38 3.60 6.27 -3.22
C LEU A 38 2.73 5.02 -3.23
N PHE A 39 1.65 4.98 -2.45
CA PHE A 39 0.67 3.91 -2.47
C PHE A 39 0.05 3.73 -3.86
N GLY A 40 -0.32 4.84 -4.52
CA GLY A 40 -0.86 4.80 -5.88
C GLY A 40 0.13 4.20 -6.88
N LYS A 41 1.40 4.65 -6.86
CA LYS A 41 2.47 4.09 -7.71
C LYS A 41 2.75 2.61 -7.42
N ALA A 42 2.57 2.17 -6.17
CA ALA A 42 2.74 0.78 -5.76
C ALA A 42 1.49 -0.10 -6.05
N GLY A 43 0.40 0.45 -6.60
CA GLY A 43 -0.83 -0.31 -6.88
C GLY A 43 -1.62 -0.70 -5.63
N LEU A 44 -1.43 0.00 -4.52
CA LEU A 44 -2.08 -0.29 -3.23
C LEU A 44 -3.40 0.46 -3.05
N LEU A 45 -3.74 1.37 -3.97
CA LEU A 45 -5.03 2.06 -4.01
C LEU A 45 -5.90 1.41 -5.10
N GLY A 46 -6.98 0.72 -4.71
CA GLY A 46 -7.84 -0.01 -5.65
C GLY A 46 -7.36 -1.42 -5.97
N ILE A 47 -6.92 -2.18 -4.95
CA ILE A 47 -6.38 -3.55 -5.09
C ILE A 47 -7.31 -4.48 -5.88
N THR A 48 -8.61 -4.41 -5.62
CA THR A 48 -9.65 -5.26 -6.23
C THR A 48 -10.32 -4.63 -7.46
N ALA A 49 -10.03 -3.38 -7.77
CA ALA A 49 -10.60 -2.70 -8.92
C ALA A 49 -9.98 -3.22 -10.23
N ASP A 50 -10.75 -3.19 -11.32
CA ASP A 50 -10.29 -3.64 -12.63
C ASP A 50 -9.19 -2.71 -13.17
N LYS A 51 -8.24 -3.28 -13.91
CA LYS A 51 -7.17 -2.56 -14.60
C LYS A 51 -7.70 -1.54 -15.60
N VAL A 52 -8.86 -1.78 -16.22
CA VAL A 52 -9.47 -0.80 -17.14
C VAL A 52 -9.83 0.53 -16.46
N TYR A 53 -9.97 0.52 -15.13
CA TYR A 53 -10.21 1.70 -14.31
C TYR A 53 -8.96 2.14 -13.53
N GLY A 54 -7.78 1.57 -13.83
CA GLY A 54 -6.53 1.85 -13.14
C GLY A 54 -6.31 1.07 -11.84
N GLY A 55 -7.12 0.04 -11.56
CA GLY A 55 -6.94 -0.84 -10.40
C GLY A 55 -5.91 -1.95 -10.62
N SER A 56 -5.61 -2.69 -9.54
CA SER A 56 -4.62 -3.78 -9.59
C SER A 56 -5.20 -5.12 -10.01
N GLN A 57 -6.54 -5.26 -10.03
CA GLN A 57 -7.27 -6.48 -10.40
C GLN A 57 -6.77 -7.73 -9.65
N LEU A 58 -6.44 -7.56 -8.37
CA LEU A 58 -6.09 -8.65 -7.46
C LEU A 58 -7.34 -9.09 -6.68
N GLY A 59 -7.29 -10.29 -6.10
CA GLY A 59 -8.39 -10.80 -5.27
C GLY A 59 -8.41 -10.23 -3.85
N PHE A 60 -9.53 -10.45 -3.14
CA PHE A 60 -9.70 -10.01 -1.74
C PHE A 60 -8.63 -10.53 -0.78
N LEU A 61 -8.07 -11.71 -1.04
CA LEU A 61 -6.97 -12.22 -0.23
C LEU A 61 -5.75 -11.29 -0.30
N ALA A 62 -5.44 -10.71 -1.46
CA ALA A 62 -4.37 -9.71 -1.58
C ALA A 62 -4.73 -8.39 -0.90
N GLN A 63 -6.01 -8.03 -0.80
CA GLN A 63 -6.44 -6.82 -0.08
C GLN A 63 -6.33 -6.98 1.45
N ALA A 64 -6.44 -8.21 1.95
CA ALA A 64 -6.48 -8.50 3.39
C ALA A 64 -5.10 -8.77 4.02
N ILE A 65 -4.06 -9.06 3.23
CA ILE A 65 -2.75 -9.53 3.72
C ILE A 65 -1.59 -8.55 3.49
#